data_AF-A0A2U2S4C9-F1
#
_entry.id   AF-A0A2U2S4C9-F1
#
_cell.length_a   1.000
_cell.length_b   1.000
_cell.length_c   1.000
_cell.angle_alpha   90.00
_cell.angle_beta   90.00
_cell.angle_gamma   90.00
#
_symmetry.space_group_name_H-M   'P 1'
#
loop_
_entity.id
_entity.type
_entity.pdbx_description
1 polymer ?
#
loop_
_entity_poly.entity_id
_entity_poly.type
_entity_poly.pdbx_seq_one_letter_code
_entity_poly.pdbx_strand_id
1 'polypeptide(L)'
;MNARTKQDRIRMISERPLRVTIVSVFVLSITAWNAMRTYGAIANWNILREFGASPAYIMATGLVWTMAGMWLAYVLWTRKRSAFWSSLVLAGLYFTWYWLDRLFVQSSPAPNFIFASAVSTLLLALFILGIVWAKSFFEQER
;
A
#
# COMPACT_ATOMS: atom_id res chain seq x y z
N MET A 1 -45.64 -4.01 12.33
CA MET A 1 -44.19 -4.22 12.07
C MET A 1 -43.63 -2.89 11.58
N ASN A 2 -42.79 -2.23 12.40
CA ASN A 2 -42.62 -0.78 12.37
C ASN A 2 -41.52 -0.31 11.39
N ALA A 3 -41.78 0.70 10.56
CA ALA A 3 -40.86 1.21 9.53
C ALA A 3 -39.48 1.63 10.08
N ARG A 4 -39.41 2.03 11.36
CA ARG A 4 -38.16 2.30 12.11
C ARG A 4 -37.17 1.12 12.07
N THR A 5 -37.65 -0.11 12.21
CA THR A 5 -36.78 -1.31 12.24
C THR A 5 -36.15 -1.65 10.88
N LYS A 6 -36.72 -1.16 9.77
CA LYS A 6 -36.11 -1.26 8.44
C LYS A 6 -35.05 -0.19 8.24
N GLN A 7 -35.30 1.02 8.74
CA GLN A 7 -34.39 2.16 8.63
C GLN A 7 -33.12 1.96 9.50
N ASP A 8 -33.27 1.34 10.68
CA ASP A 8 -32.13 0.93 11.51
C ASP A 8 -31.33 -0.22 10.86
N ARG A 9 -31.99 -1.15 10.16
CA ARG A 9 -31.29 -2.20 9.38
C ARG A 9 -30.54 -1.66 8.17
N ILE A 10 -31.04 -0.60 7.53
CA ILE A 10 -30.35 0.07 6.42
C ILE A 10 -29.17 0.90 6.94
N ARG A 11 -29.29 1.52 8.13
CA ARG A 11 -28.16 2.16 8.84
C ARG A 11 -27.07 1.19 9.30
N MET A 12 -27.38 -0.11 9.42
CA MET A 12 -26.41 -1.16 9.78
C MET A 12 -25.56 -1.66 8.60
N ILE A 13 -25.75 -1.16 7.38
CA ILE A 13 -24.69 -1.22 6.36
C ILE A 13 -23.63 -0.24 6.85
N SER A 14 -22.77 -0.73 7.74
CA SER A 14 -21.74 0.03 8.42
C SER A 14 -20.98 0.89 7.42
N GLU A 15 -21.32 2.18 7.36
CA GLU A 15 -20.68 3.15 6.48
C GLU A 15 -19.21 3.18 6.88
N ARG A 16 -18.38 2.48 6.11
CA ARG A 16 -16.95 2.60 6.26
C ARG A 16 -16.63 4.05 5.97
N PRO A 17 -15.98 4.78 6.90
CA PRO A 17 -15.67 6.17 6.66
C PRO A 17 -14.87 6.25 5.37
N LEU A 18 -15.29 7.16 4.49
CA LEU A 18 -14.72 7.36 3.16
C LEU A 18 -13.17 7.42 3.18
N ARG A 19 -12.60 7.93 4.27
CA ARG A 19 -11.15 7.97 4.54
C ARG A 19 -10.49 6.59 4.53
N VAL A 20 -11.08 5.60 5.21
CA VAL A 20 -10.55 4.23 5.26
C VAL A 20 -10.66 3.58 3.90
N THR A 21 -11.73 3.87 3.15
CA THR A 21 -11.87 3.40 1.77
C THR A 21 -10.78 3.99 0.88
N ILE A 22 -10.51 5.30 0.95
CA ILE A 22 -9.42 5.94 0.19
C ILE A 22 -8.07 5.31 0.51
N VAL A 23 -7.75 5.15 1.80
CA VAL A 23 -6.50 4.53 2.24
C VAL A 23 -6.41 3.08 1.74
N SER A 24 -7.49 2.31 1.83
CA SER A 24 -7.52 0.92 1.37
C SER A 24 -7.31 0.82 -0.14
N VAL A 25 -7.96 1.70 -0.92
CA VAL A 25 -7.77 1.80 -2.38
C VAL A 25 -6.32 2.13 -2.69
N PHE A 26 -5.72 3.08 -1.97
CA PHE A 26 -4.30 3.42 -2.14
C PHE A 26 -3.39 2.22 -1.89
N VAL A 27 -3.59 1.48 -0.78
CA VAL A 27 -2.82 0.25 -0.49
C VAL A 27 -3.00 -0.79 -1.60
N LEU A 28 -4.22 -0.97 -2.09
CA LEU A 28 -4.51 -1.92 -3.17
C LEU A 28 -3.87 -1.51 -4.49
N SER A 29 -3.82 -0.21 -4.82
CA SER A 29 -3.10 0.29 -6.01
C SER A 29 -1.61 -0.01 -5.92
N ILE A 30 -0.97 0.24 -4.77
CA ILE A 30 0.44 -0.11 -4.54
C ILE A 30 0.66 -1.63 -4.60
N THR A 31 -0.27 -2.41 -4.05
CA THR A 31 -0.22 -3.88 -4.08
C THR A 31 -0.29 -4.40 -5.52
N ALA A 32 -1.22 -3.87 -6.31
CA ALA A 32 -1.38 -4.21 -7.72
C ALA A 32 -0.14 -3.83 -8.53
N TRP A 33 0.46 -2.66 -8.26
CA TRP A 33 1.72 -2.26 -8.88
C TRP A 33 2.86 -3.26 -8.60
N ASN A 34 3.01 -3.70 -7.34
CA ASN A 34 4.03 -4.69 -7.00
C ASN A 34 3.73 -6.09 -7.58
N ALA A 35 2.46 -6.44 -7.74
CA ALA A 35 2.07 -7.68 -8.41
C ALA A 35 2.43 -7.64 -9.89
N MET A 36 2.18 -6.50 -10.57
CA MET A 36 2.62 -6.28 -11.94
C MET A 36 4.16 -6.30 -12.06
N ARG A 37 4.89 -5.72 -11.10
CA ARG A 37 6.36 -5.80 -11.05
C ARG A 37 6.84 -7.26 -10.95
N THR A 38 6.21 -8.08 -10.12
CA THR A 38 6.52 -9.50 -9.97
C THR A 38 6.25 -10.27 -11.26
N TYR A 39 5.07 -10.08 -11.84
CA TYR A 39 4.69 -10.69 -13.11
C TYR A 39 5.64 -10.27 -14.25
N GLY A 40 5.96 -8.98 -14.32
CA GLY A 40 6.89 -8.43 -15.32
C GLY A 40 8.28 -9.04 -15.22
N ALA A 41 8.77 -9.32 -14.01
CA ALA A 41 10.05 -10.00 -13.78
C ALA A 41 10.05 -11.45 -14.28
N ILE A 42 8.94 -12.17 -14.07
CA ILE A 42 8.76 -13.55 -14.54
C ILE A 42 8.64 -13.57 -16.06
N ALA A 43 7.78 -12.73 -16.63
CA ALA A 43 7.49 -12.70 -18.06
C ALA A 43 8.70 -12.26 -18.90
N ASN A 44 9.51 -11.34 -18.38
CA ASN A 44 10.65 -10.76 -19.11
C ASN A 44 12.00 -11.22 -18.52
N TRP A 45 12.05 -12.42 -17.96
CA TRP A 45 13.22 -12.91 -17.23
C TRP A 45 14.54 -12.82 -18.02
N ASN A 46 14.52 -13.30 -19.27
CA ASN A 46 15.71 -13.29 -20.14
C ASN A 46 16.12 -11.88 -20.55
N ILE A 47 15.14 -11.03 -20.88
CA ILE A 47 15.35 -9.63 -21.26
C ILE A 47 16.02 -8.88 -20.10
N LEU A 48 15.48 -8.99 -18.89
CA LEU A 48 16.06 -8.35 -17.72
C LEU A 48 17.51 -8.78 -17.47
N ARG A 49 17.81 -10.07 -17.66
CA ARG A 49 19.16 -10.61 -17.52
C ARG A 49 20.11 -10.06 -18.59
N GLU A 50 19.65 -9.94 -19.84
CA GLU A 50 20.41 -9.38 -20.96
C GLU A 50 20.81 -7.91 -20.70
N PHE A 51 19.91 -7.12 -20.12
CA PHE A 51 20.17 -5.72 -19.74
C PHE A 51 20.88 -5.56 -18.37
N GLY A 52 21.38 -6.65 -17.77
CA GLY A 52 22.14 -6.60 -16.52
C GLY A 52 21.32 -6.37 -15.24
N ALA A 53 19.98 -6.41 -15.32
CA ALA A 53 19.11 -6.38 -14.15
C ALA A 53 18.96 -7.79 -13.56
N SER A 54 18.78 -7.89 -12.23
CA SER A 54 18.53 -9.16 -11.55
C SER A 54 17.02 -9.48 -11.54
N PRO A 55 16.51 -10.41 -12.37
CA PRO A 55 15.08 -10.71 -12.43
C PRO A 55 14.60 -11.33 -11.12
N ALA A 56 15.43 -12.17 -10.50
CA ALA A 56 15.14 -12.82 -9.22
C ALA A 56 14.94 -11.80 -8.09
N TYR A 57 15.77 -10.75 -8.04
CA TYR A 57 15.62 -9.66 -7.08
C TYR A 57 14.31 -8.89 -7.29
N ILE A 58 14.01 -8.50 -8.54
CA ILE A 58 12.79 -7.75 -8.88
C ILE A 58 11.53 -8.58 -8.55
N MET A 59 11.56 -9.88 -8.86
CA MET A 59 10.48 -10.81 -8.54
C MET A 59 10.31 -10.96 -7.03
N ALA A 60 11.38 -11.24 -6.29
CA ALA A 60 11.32 -11.47 -4.84
C ALA A 60 10.83 -10.23 -4.09
N THR A 61 11.39 -9.06 -4.40
CA THR A 61 10.98 -7.80 -3.78
C THR A 61 9.54 -7.44 -4.13
N GLY A 62 9.13 -7.60 -5.39
CA GLY A 62 7.74 -7.42 -5.82
C GLY A 62 6.79 -8.33 -5.03
N LEU A 63 7.13 -9.62 -4.89
CA LEU A 63 6.29 -10.59 -4.19
C LEU A 63 6.16 -10.25 -2.70
N VAL A 64 7.26 -9.90 -2.03
CA VAL A 64 7.25 -9.47 -0.62
C VAL A 64 6.31 -8.30 -0.42
N TRP A 65 6.38 -7.28 -1.29
CA TRP A 65 5.52 -6.10 -1.17
C TRP A 65 4.07 -6.36 -1.56
N THR A 66 3.83 -7.25 -2.52
CA THR A 66 2.48 -7.72 -2.82
C THR A 66 1.86 -8.43 -1.62
N MET A 67 2.57 -9.36 -0.98
CA MET A 67 2.07 -10.08 0.19
C MET A 67 1.84 -9.14 1.38
N ALA A 68 2.79 -8.24 1.65
CA ALA A 68 2.66 -7.23 2.70
C ALA A 68 1.46 -6.30 2.46
N GLY A 69 1.25 -5.87 1.21
CA GLY A 69 0.13 -5.03 0.81
C GLY A 69 -1.23 -5.74 0.93
N MET A 70 -1.33 -7.00 0.51
CA MET A 70 -2.54 -7.82 0.69
C MET A 70 -2.87 -8.02 2.18
N TRP A 71 -1.86 -8.32 3.00
CA TRP A 71 -2.04 -8.46 4.44
C TRP A 71 -2.51 -7.14 5.07
N LEU A 72 -1.89 -6.01 4.70
CA LEU A 72 -2.31 -4.70 5.20
C LEU A 72 -3.74 -4.35 4.78
N ALA A 73 -4.11 -4.62 3.52
CA ALA A 73 -5.47 -4.43 3.03
C ALA A 73 -6.47 -5.27 3.84
N TYR A 74 -6.14 -6.52 4.16
CA TYR A 74 -6.96 -7.38 5.03
C TYR A 74 -7.09 -6.81 6.45
N VAL A 75 -6.00 -6.35 7.06
CA VAL A 75 -5.99 -5.75 8.40
C VAL A 75 -6.83 -4.46 8.43
N LEU A 76 -6.72 -3.60 7.40
CA LEU A 76 -7.56 -2.41 7.23
C LEU A 76 -9.04 -2.79 7.05
N TRP A 77 -9.31 -3.83 6.26
CA TRP A 77 -10.67 -4.32 5.99
C TRP A 77 -11.36 -4.88 7.24
N THR A 78 -10.59 -5.56 8.09
CA THR A 78 -11.08 -6.16 9.34
C THR A 78 -11.14 -5.17 10.51
N ARG A 79 -10.75 -3.91 10.30
CA ARG A 79 -10.79 -2.83 11.31
C ARG A 79 -9.96 -3.11 12.56
N LYS A 80 -8.97 -4.00 12.45
CA LYS A 80 -8.15 -4.41 13.60
C LYS A 80 -7.46 -3.21 14.23
N ARG A 81 -7.37 -3.16 15.57
CA ARG A 81 -6.56 -2.15 16.28
C ARG A 81 -5.11 -2.06 15.77
N SER A 82 -4.55 -3.18 15.31
CA SER A 82 -3.20 -3.23 14.73
C SER A 82 -3.09 -2.49 13.38
N ALA A 83 -4.19 -2.15 12.71
CA ALA A 83 -4.21 -1.50 11.40
C ALA A 83 -3.45 -0.18 11.42
N PHE A 84 -3.69 0.65 12.44
CA PHE A 84 -3.01 1.94 12.57
C PHE A 84 -1.48 1.78 12.57
N TRP A 85 -0.94 0.96 13.48
CA TRP A 85 0.50 0.76 13.61
C TRP A 85 1.08 0.01 12.41
N SER A 86 0.39 -1.01 11.91
CA SER A 86 0.85 -1.80 10.75
C SER A 86 0.93 -0.92 9.50
N SER A 87 -0.02 0.00 9.30
CA SER A 87 0.02 0.96 8.19
C SER A 87 1.22 1.89 8.29
N LEU A 88 1.50 2.47 9.46
CA LEU A 88 2.63 3.38 9.63
C LEU A 88 3.97 2.67 9.43
N VAL A 89 4.13 1.49 10.02
CA VAL A 89 5.36 0.70 9.89
C VAL A 89 5.59 0.28 8.45
N LEU A 90 4.59 -0.29 7.78
CA LEU A 90 4.75 -0.71 6.38
C LEU A 90 4.96 0.46 5.43
N ALA A 91 4.31 1.61 5.66
CA ALA A 91 4.54 2.80 4.84
C ALA A 91 5.98 3.31 4.97
N GLY A 92 6.51 3.34 6.20
CA GLY A 92 7.91 3.70 6.46
C GLY A 92 8.87 2.72 5.79
N LEU A 93 8.67 1.41 5.98
CA LEU A 93 9.51 0.38 5.38
C LEU A 93 9.46 0.43 3.84
N TYR A 94 8.27 0.62 3.25
CA TYR A 94 8.12 0.73 1.79
C TYR A 94 8.85 1.96 1.25
N PHE A 95 8.70 3.11 1.91
CA PHE A 95 9.38 4.34 1.52
C PHE A 95 10.91 4.19 1.61
N THR A 96 11.42 3.63 2.71
CA THR A 96 12.85 3.37 2.87
C THR A 96 13.36 2.40 1.81
N TRP A 97 12.67 1.27 1.60
CA TRP A 97 13.05 0.31 0.56
C TRP A 97 13.07 0.94 -0.83
N TYR A 98 12.03 1.69 -1.19
CA TYR A 98 11.95 2.36 -2.49
C TYR A 98 13.18 3.23 -2.77
N TRP A 99 13.61 3.98 -1.76
CA TRP A 99 14.78 4.84 -1.88
C TRP A 99 16.10 4.06 -1.89
N LEU A 100 16.22 3.01 -1.08
CA LEU A 100 17.40 2.15 -1.10
C LEU A 100 17.56 1.44 -2.46
N ASP A 101 16.47 0.87 -2.98
CA ASP A 101 16.41 0.25 -4.31
C ASP A 101 16.82 1.26 -5.39
N ARG A 102 16.25 2.46 -5.34
CA ARG A 102 16.53 3.52 -6.31
C ARG A 102 17.95 4.08 -6.24
N LEU A 103 18.54 4.23 -5.06
CA LEU A 103 19.87 4.82 -4.86
C LEU A 103 21.01 3.82 -5.05
N PHE A 104 20.80 2.56 -4.69
CA PHE A 104 21.88 1.57 -4.62
C PHE A 104 21.75 0.42 -5.63
N VAL A 105 20.55 0.13 -6.14
CA VAL A 105 20.32 -1.02 -7.03
C VAL A 105 20.12 -0.60 -8.49
N GLN A 106 19.50 0.56 -8.72
CA GLN A 106 19.22 1.02 -10.09
C GLN A 106 20.45 1.68 -10.73
N SER A 107 21.03 1.00 -11.72
CA SER A 107 22.20 1.45 -12.48
C SER A 107 21.84 2.47 -13.57
N SER A 108 21.49 3.71 -13.20
CA SER A 108 21.40 4.86 -14.12
C SER A 108 21.18 6.14 -13.32
N PRO A 109 21.73 7.31 -13.70
CA PRO A 109 21.38 8.56 -13.03
C PRO A 109 19.86 8.76 -13.15
N ALA A 110 19.15 8.70 -12.02
CA ALA A 110 17.71 8.76 -12.01
C ALA A 110 17.26 10.14 -12.52
N PRO A 111 16.75 10.26 -13.77
CA PRO A 111 16.67 11.55 -14.47
C PRO A 111 15.61 12.50 -13.87
N ASN A 112 14.89 12.05 -12.84
CA ASN A 112 13.81 12.75 -12.17
C ASN A 112 13.91 12.64 -10.65
N PHE A 113 15.13 12.67 -10.08
CA PHE A 113 15.34 12.55 -8.63
C PHE A 113 14.48 13.52 -7.79
N ILE A 114 14.53 14.82 -8.09
CA ILE A 114 13.81 15.85 -7.34
C ILE A 114 12.29 15.64 -7.42
N PHE A 115 11.79 15.33 -8.61
CA PHE A 115 10.37 15.05 -8.81
C PHE A 115 9.95 13.79 -8.04
N ALA A 116 10.71 12.71 -8.16
CA ALA A 116 10.44 11.47 -7.44
C ALA A 116 10.48 11.68 -5.93
N SER A 117 11.38 12.51 -5.40
CA SER A 117 11.40 12.84 -3.97
C SER A 117 10.24 13.66 -3.51
N ALA A 118 9.86 14.68 -4.27
CA ALA A 118 8.69 15.49 -3.92
C ALA A 118 7.42 14.64 -3.91
N VAL A 119 7.20 13.83 -4.97
CA VAL A 119 6.00 13.00 -5.10
C VAL A 119 5.96 11.88 -4.06
N SER A 120 7.05 11.12 -3.87
CA SER A 120 7.06 10.04 -2.89
C SER A 120 6.87 10.54 -1.45
N THR A 121 7.47 11.69 -1.11
CA THR A 121 7.31 12.31 0.22
C THR A 121 5.89 12.82 0.40
N LEU A 122 5.30 13.46 -0.62
CA LEU A 122 3.92 13.92 -0.58
C LEU A 122 2.95 12.75 -0.41
N LEU A 123 3.11 11.66 -1.18
CA LEU A 123 2.27 10.48 -1.06
C LEU A 123 2.39 9.83 0.32
N LEU A 124 3.59 9.73 0.88
CA LEU A 124 3.80 9.24 2.24
C LEU A 124 3.08 10.13 3.26
N ALA A 125 3.22 11.45 3.15
CA ALA A 125 2.55 12.40 4.04
C ALA A 125 1.02 12.29 3.96
N LEU A 126 0.45 12.25 2.76
CA LEU A 126 -0.99 12.08 2.55
C LEU A 126 -1.49 10.74 3.11
N PHE A 127 -0.73 9.67 2.94
CA PHE A 127 -1.06 8.37 3.50
C PHE A 127 -1.08 8.39 5.03
N ILE A 128 -0.03 8.94 5.65
CA ILE A 128 0.07 9.09 7.11
C ILE A 128 -1.08 9.93 7.65
N LEU A 129 -1.38 11.08 7.01
CA LEU A 129 -2.51 11.93 7.40
C LEU A 129 -3.83 11.16 7.30
N GLY A 130 -4.04 10.42 6.21
CA GLY A 130 -5.22 9.57 6.04
C GLY A 130 -5.39 8.53 7.16
N ILE A 131 -4.29 7.87 7.56
CA ILE A 131 -4.27 6.91 8.66
C ILE A 131 -4.51 7.58 10.02
N VAL A 132 -3.85 8.69 10.31
CA VAL A 132 -4.02 9.44 11.57
C VAL A 132 -5.44 9.95 11.71
N TRP A 133 -6.05 10.43 10.62
CA TRP A 133 -7.45 10.86 10.60
C TRP A 133 -8.46 9.71 10.69
N ALA A 134 -8.05 8.51 10.32
CA ALA A 134 -8.83 7.28 10.48
C ALA A 134 -8.59 6.59 11.84
N LYS A 135 -7.69 7.11 12.69
CA LYS A 135 -7.31 6.48 13.96
C LYS A 135 -8.51 6.12 14.84
N SER A 136 -9.46 7.05 15.00
CA SER A 136 -10.65 6.84 15.83
C SER A 136 -11.52 5.67 15.37
N PHE A 137 -11.49 5.32 14.08
CA PHE A 137 -12.20 4.17 13.54
C PHE A 137 -11.56 2.84 13.94
N PHE A 138 -10.23 2.80 14.09
CA PHE A 138 -9.50 1.61 14.54
C PHE A 138 -9.51 1.42 16.07
N GLU A 139 -9.88 2.46 16.82
CA GLU A 139 -9.98 2.40 18.30
C GLU A 139 -11.37 1.98 18.79
N GLN A 140 -12.37 1.85 17.90
CA GLN A 140 -13.74 1.43 18.25
C GLN A 140 -13.89 -0.08 18.51
N GLU A 141 -12.84 -0.87 18.29
CA GLU A 141 -12.80 -2.29 18.61
C GLU A 141 -12.55 -2.48 20.12
N ARG A 142 -13.65 -2.60 20.90
CA ARG A 142 -13.66 -3.15 22.26
C ARG A 142 -14.31 -4.53 22.25
#